data_AF-A0A813F8N2-F1
#
_entry.id   AF-A0A813F8N2-F1
#
_cell.length_a   1.000
_cell.length_b   1.000
_cell.length_c   1.000
_cell.angle_alpha   90.00
_cell.angle_beta   90.00
_cell.angle_gamma   90.00
#
_symmetry.space_group_name_H-M   'P 1'
#
loop_
_entity.id
_entity.type
_entity.pdbx_description
1 polymer ?
#
loop_
_entity_poly.entity_id
_entity_poly.type
_entity_poly.pdbx_seq_one_letter_code
_entity_poly.pdbx_strand_id
1 'polypeptide(L)'
;DNNNNNNNNNNKVLQDVCKSQLGGPQEVADWLVSLGVEEKAVSKFVEQEIDGNALLEVTDEELKNDLKVEKFGQRKRILTLREKLNSCRSPPVSQGVPRQLP
;
A
#
# COMPACT_ATOMS: atom_id res chain seq x y z
N ASP A 1 -7.42 11.66 -38.89
CA ASP A 1 -7.80 10.38 -38.24
C ASP A 1 -7.67 10.49 -36.73
N ASN A 2 -8.81 10.40 -36.04
CA ASN A 2 -8.91 10.26 -34.59
C ASN A 2 -8.65 8.80 -34.20
N ASN A 3 -7.79 8.53 -33.22
CA ASN A 3 -8.08 7.45 -32.27
C ASN A 3 -7.46 7.72 -30.89
N ASN A 4 -8.31 8.27 -30.03
CA ASN A 4 -8.16 8.36 -28.59
C ASN A 4 -8.75 7.07 -28.01
N ASN A 5 -7.97 6.20 -27.35
CA ASN A 5 -8.48 5.48 -26.18
C ASN A 5 -7.48 4.57 -25.45
N ASN A 6 -7.57 4.71 -24.12
CA ASN A 6 -7.51 3.65 -23.12
C ASN A 6 -6.17 2.99 -22.81
N ASN A 7 -5.52 3.53 -21.77
CA ASN A 7 -4.86 2.69 -20.76
C ASN A 7 -5.16 3.24 -19.35
N ASN A 8 -6.44 3.37 -19.03
CA ASN A 8 -6.94 3.66 -17.67
C ASN A 8 -7.55 2.40 -17.01
N ASN A 9 -7.04 1.22 -17.35
CA ASN A 9 -7.54 -0.07 -16.86
C ASN A 9 -6.85 -0.54 -15.56
N ASN A 10 -5.81 0.16 -15.08
CA ASN A 10 -5.04 -0.29 -13.91
C ASN A 10 -5.74 -0.05 -12.56
N ASN A 11 -6.93 0.55 -12.52
CA ASN A 11 -7.62 0.89 -11.27
C ASN A 11 -8.69 -0.13 -10.82
N LYS A 12 -9.00 -1.16 -11.62
CA LYS A 12 -10.08 -2.11 -11.28
C LYS A 12 -9.60 -3.44 -10.69
N VAL A 13 -8.32 -3.81 -10.85
CA VAL A 13 -7.76 -5.06 -10.29
C VAL A 13 -7.11 -4.87 -8.92
N LEU A 14 -6.73 -3.64 -8.57
CA LEU A 14 -5.96 -3.33 -7.35
C LEU A 14 -6.75 -3.35 -6.04
N GLN A 15 -8.06 -3.60 -6.09
CA GLN A 15 -8.96 -3.33 -4.95
C GLN A 15 -9.34 -4.59 -4.15
N ASP A 16 -8.80 -5.76 -4.48
CA ASP A 16 -9.19 -7.04 -3.87
C ASP A 16 -8.02 -7.83 -3.22
N VAL A 17 -6.84 -7.22 -3.08
CA VAL A 17 -5.73 -7.89 -2.38
C VAL A 17 -6.03 -7.92 -0.88
N CYS A 18 -6.49 -9.05 -0.37
CA CYS A 18 -6.65 -9.29 1.05
C CYS A 18 -5.26 -9.43 1.71
N LYS A 19 -5.12 -8.92 2.94
CA LYS A 19 -3.87 -8.95 3.74
C LYS A 19 -3.18 -10.34 3.76
N SER A 20 -3.95 -11.42 3.68
CA SER A 20 -3.46 -12.79 3.68
C SER A 20 -2.57 -13.16 2.49
N GLN A 21 -2.47 -12.32 1.46
CA GLN A 21 -1.61 -12.55 0.28
C GLN A 21 -0.27 -11.81 0.33
N LEU A 22 -0.07 -10.90 1.29
CA LEU A 22 1.18 -10.11 1.44
C LEU A 22 1.98 -10.66 2.63
N GLY A 23 2.42 -11.92 2.52
CA GLY A 23 3.12 -12.61 3.59
C GLY A 23 4.61 -12.25 3.65
N GLY A 24 5.26 -12.21 2.50
CA GLY A 24 6.69 -11.93 2.36
C GLY A 24 7.03 -10.67 1.55
N PRO A 25 8.31 -10.26 1.59
CA PRO A 25 8.80 -9.10 0.84
C PRO A 25 8.63 -9.23 -0.68
N GLN A 26 8.62 -10.46 -1.20
CA GLN A 26 8.39 -10.71 -2.63
C GLN A 26 6.94 -10.42 -3.04
N GLU A 27 5.96 -10.82 -2.23
CA GLU A 27 4.57 -10.47 -2.47
C GLU A 27 4.32 -8.96 -2.33
N VAL A 28 5.01 -8.30 -1.40
CA VAL A 28 4.98 -6.82 -1.28
C VAL A 28 5.53 -6.18 -2.54
N ALA A 29 6.63 -6.69 -3.09
CA ALA A 29 7.19 -6.20 -4.33
C ALA A 29 6.22 -6.34 -5.51
N ASP A 30 5.61 -7.51 -5.68
CA ASP A 30 4.62 -7.77 -6.75
C ASP A 30 3.40 -6.85 -6.65
N TRP A 31 2.94 -6.62 -5.41
CA TRP A 31 1.86 -5.66 -5.15
C TRP A 31 2.25 -4.24 -5.54
N LEU A 32 3.44 -3.77 -5.16
CA LEU A 32 3.94 -2.44 -5.52
C LEU A 32 4.09 -2.27 -7.04
N VAL A 33 4.58 -3.30 -7.74
CA VAL A 33 4.63 -3.32 -9.21
C VAL A 33 3.23 -3.15 -9.79
N SER A 34 2.25 -3.88 -9.26
CA SER A 34 0.85 -3.73 -9.65
C SER A 34 0.30 -2.32 -9.40
N LEU A 35 0.77 -1.62 -8.36
CA LEU A 35 0.39 -0.23 -8.08
C LEU A 35 0.98 0.79 -9.06
N GLY A 36 1.98 0.39 -9.86
CA GLY A 36 2.77 1.27 -10.72
C GLY A 36 3.87 2.01 -9.95
N VAL A 37 4.39 1.40 -8.89
CA VAL A 37 5.59 1.89 -8.20
C VAL A 37 6.82 1.57 -9.04
N GLU A 38 7.81 2.45 -8.99
CA GLU A 38 9.03 2.28 -9.78
C GLU A 38 9.85 1.09 -9.28
N GLU A 39 10.42 0.31 -10.21
CA GLU A 39 11.24 -0.87 -9.90
C GLU A 39 12.36 -0.54 -8.90
N LYS A 40 12.98 0.63 -9.00
CA LYS A 40 14.00 1.10 -8.04
C LYS A 40 13.49 1.16 -6.61
N ALA A 41 12.26 1.64 -6.41
CA ALA A 41 11.64 1.68 -5.11
C ALA A 41 11.24 0.26 -4.69
N VAL A 42 10.64 -0.53 -5.58
CA VAL A 42 10.27 -1.93 -5.34
C VAL A 42 11.48 -2.76 -4.85
N SER A 43 12.64 -2.62 -5.49
CA SER A 43 13.88 -3.29 -5.05
C SER A 43 14.25 -2.91 -3.63
N LYS A 44 14.02 -1.66 -3.20
CA LYS A 44 14.29 -1.22 -1.83
C LYS A 44 13.40 -1.90 -0.79
N PHE A 45 12.16 -2.27 -1.14
CA PHE A 45 11.31 -3.05 -0.24
C PHE A 45 11.85 -4.47 -0.05
N VAL A 46 12.37 -5.09 -1.11
CA VAL A 46 12.98 -6.43 -1.01
C VAL A 46 14.32 -6.38 -0.29
N GLU A 47 15.18 -5.41 -0.62
CA GLU A 47 16.50 -5.22 0.01
C GLU A 47 16.40 -4.95 1.52
N GLN A 48 15.33 -4.28 1.97
CA GLN A 48 15.08 -4.01 3.38
C GLN A 48 14.17 -5.05 4.05
N GLU A 49 13.86 -6.14 3.34
CA GLU A 49 13.02 -7.23 3.84
C GLU A 49 11.65 -6.74 4.36
N ILE A 50 11.06 -5.74 3.70
CA ILE A 50 9.76 -5.19 4.07
C ILE A 50 8.66 -6.19 3.69
N ASP A 51 8.24 -6.98 4.67
CA ASP A 51 7.09 -7.87 4.57
C ASP A 51 5.76 -7.11 4.72
N GLY A 52 4.63 -7.81 4.50
CA GLY A 52 3.32 -7.17 4.55
C GLY A 52 2.88 -6.69 5.94
N ASN A 53 3.53 -7.12 7.02
CA ASN A 53 3.34 -6.52 8.34
C ASN A 53 4.17 -5.23 8.49
N ALA A 54 5.46 -5.26 8.11
CA ALA A 54 6.31 -4.06 8.10
C ALA A 54 5.74 -2.95 7.21
N LEU A 55 5.18 -3.30 6.04
CA LEU A 55 4.48 -2.37 5.14
C LEU A 55 3.32 -1.65 5.83
N LEU A 56 2.66 -2.28 6.81
CA LEU A 56 1.58 -1.67 7.60
C LEU A 56 2.09 -0.72 8.68
N GLU A 57 3.38 -0.61 8.90
CA GLU A 57 4.00 0.29 9.87
C GLU A 57 4.78 1.43 9.19
N VAL A 58 5.22 1.20 7.94
CA VAL A 58 5.91 2.18 7.10
C VAL A 58 5.17 3.53 7.03
N THR A 59 5.95 4.60 7.22
CA THR A 59 5.49 5.99 7.22
C THR A 59 5.77 6.70 5.88
N ASP A 60 5.18 7.88 5.64
CA ASP A 60 5.53 8.70 4.46
C ASP A 60 7.03 9.04 4.43
N GLU A 61 7.61 9.29 5.61
CA GLU A 61 9.02 9.63 5.76
C GLU A 61 9.92 8.47 5.37
N GLU A 62 9.61 7.25 5.82
CA GLU A 62 10.36 6.05 5.43
C GLU A 62 10.17 5.70 3.95
N LEU A 63 8.95 5.87 3.41
CA LEU A 63 8.70 5.72 1.97
C LEU A 63 9.63 6.63 1.16
N LYS A 64 9.84 7.87 1.62
CA LYS A 64 10.66 8.85 0.91
C LYS A 64 12.16 8.64 1.15
N ASN A 65 12.59 8.51 2.40
CA ASN A 65 14.00 8.55 2.78
C ASN A 65 14.67 7.19 2.62
N ASP A 66 14.00 6.12 3.04
CA ASP A 66 14.56 4.77 3.12
C ASP A 66 14.21 3.97 1.86
N LEU A 67 12.95 4.03 1.43
CA LEU A 67 12.44 3.25 0.29
C LEU A 67 12.53 4.01 -1.05
N LYS A 68 13.04 5.25 -1.03
CA LYS A 68 13.30 6.10 -2.21
C LYS A 68 12.08 6.30 -3.12
N VAL A 69 10.87 6.28 -2.56
CA VAL A 69 9.64 6.66 -3.25
C VAL A 69 9.55 8.19 -3.31
N GLU A 70 10.22 8.80 -4.28
CA GLU A 70 10.31 10.27 -4.40
C GLU A 70 8.95 10.91 -4.78
N LYS A 71 8.13 10.18 -5.54
CA LYS A 71 6.83 10.66 -6.03
C LYS A 71 5.79 10.64 -4.92
N PHE A 72 5.32 11.84 -4.54
CA PHE A 72 4.25 12.01 -3.56
C PHE A 72 2.97 11.24 -3.91
N GLY A 73 2.58 11.20 -5.20
CA GLY A 73 1.40 10.46 -5.65
C GLY A 73 1.50 8.96 -5.39
N GLN A 74 2.69 8.36 -5.56
CA GLN A 74 2.93 6.96 -5.25
C GLN A 74 2.91 6.72 -3.74
N ARG A 75 3.58 7.57 -2.94
CA ARG A 75 3.55 7.48 -1.47
C ARG A 75 2.13 7.51 -0.93
N LYS A 76 1.33 8.49 -1.37
CA LYS A 76 -0.07 8.61 -0.96
C LYS A 76 -0.89 7.38 -1.32
N ARG A 77 -0.66 6.80 -2.51
CA ARG A 77 -1.37 5.61 -2.97
C ARG A 77 -1.01 4.37 -2.14
N ILE A 78 0.26 4.17 -1.82
CA ILE A 78 0.72 3.10 -0.92
C ILE A 78 0.06 3.26 0.45
N LEU A 79 0.12 4.47 1.04
CA LEU A 79 -0.47 4.75 2.36
C LEU A 79 -1.99 4.53 2.38
N THR A 80 -2.72 5.02 1.37
CA THR A 80 -4.18 4.80 1.29
C THR A 80 -4.53 3.32 1.17
N LEU A 81 -3.78 2.54 0.40
CA LEU A 81 -4.06 1.11 0.25
C LEU A 81 -3.63 0.31 1.48
N ARG A 82 -2.54 0.71 2.13
CA ARG A 82 -2.13 0.22 3.46
C ARG A 82 -3.27 0.40 4.47
N GLU A 83 -3.90 1.57 4.52
CA GLU A 83 -5.05 1.82 5.39
C GLU A 83 -6.24 0.89 5.07
N LYS A 84 -6.51 0.65 3.78
CA LYS A 84 -7.52 -0.34 3.36
C LYS A 84 -7.17 -1.77 3.81
N LEU A 85 -5.91 -2.19 3.65
CA LEU A 85 -5.42 -3.50 4.11
C LEU A 85 -5.58 -3.66 5.63
N ASN A 86 -5.30 -2.60 6.39
CA ASN A 86 -5.50 -2.60 7.84
C ASN A 86 -6.99 -2.64 8.22
N SER A 87 -7.85 -2.02 7.42
CA SER A 87 -9.31 -2.06 7.62
C SER A 87 -9.91 -3.44 7.34
N CYS A 88 -9.30 -4.24 6.45
CA CYS A 88 -9.70 -5.64 6.24
C CYS A 88 -9.35 -6.57 7.41
N ARG A 89 -8.39 -6.18 8.27
CA ARG A 89 -7.88 -6.98 9.40
C ARG A 89 -8.84 -6.97 10.60
N SER A 90 -9.73 -5.99 10.70
CA SER A 90 -10.62 -5.83 11.84
C SER A 90 -12.08 -5.82 11.35
N PRO A 91 -12.99 -6.64 11.90
CA PRO A 91 -14.37 -6.18 11.98
C PRO A 91 -14.38 -4.82 12.68
N PRO A 92 -15.35 -3.93 12.44
CA PRO A 92 -15.45 -2.65 13.12
C PRO A 92 -15.58 -2.90 14.63
N VAL A 93 -14.44 -2.98 15.33
CA VAL A 93 -14.42 -3.02 16.79
C VAL A 93 -14.77 -1.62 17.21
N SER A 94 -16.05 -1.45 17.55
CA SER A 94 -16.57 -0.45 18.48
C SER A 94 -15.64 0.74 18.69
N GLN A 95 -15.89 1.83 17.98
CA GLN A 95 -15.82 3.17 18.56
C GLN A 95 -16.91 3.25 19.65
N GLY A 96 -16.77 2.43 20.68
CA GLY A 96 -17.61 2.41 21.87
C GLY A 96 -17.10 3.50 22.79
N VAL A 97 -17.73 4.66 22.63
CA VAL A 97 -17.94 5.74 23.60
C VAL A 97 -16.76 6.21 24.48
N PRO A 98 -16.48 7.52 24.55
CA PRO A 98 -15.57 8.05 25.56
C PRO A 98 -16.17 7.74 26.95
N ARG A 99 -15.46 6.92 27.72
CA ARG A 99 -15.78 6.66 29.12
C ARG A 99 -15.42 7.90 29.93
N GLN A 100 -16.25 8.94 29.87
CA GLN A 100 -16.37 9.86 30.99
C GLN A 100 -17.21 9.17 32.06
N LEU A 101 -16.75 9.16 33.30
CA LEU A 101 -17.54 9.03 34.54
C LEU A 101 -16.59 8.84 35.74
N PRO A 102 -16.99 9.30 36.92
CA PRO A 102 -17.38 10.65 37.32
C PRO A 102 -16.26 11.39 38.08
#